data_AF-A0A1G2GXP6-F1
#
_entry.id   AF-A0A1G2GXP6-F1
#
_cell.length_a   1.000
_cell.length_b   1.000
_cell.length_c   1.000
_cell.angle_alpha   90.00
_cell.angle_beta   90.00
_cell.angle_gamma   90.00
#
_symmetry.space_group_name_H-M   'P 1'
#
loop_
_entity.id
_entity.type
_entity.pdbx_description
1 polymer ?
#
loop_
_entity_poly.entity_id
_entity_poly.type
_entity_poly.pdbx_seq_one_letter_code
_entity_poly.pdbx_strand_id
1 'polypeptide(L)'
;MKKANKSIFVTLLLVVIAVGLLGVGSSFNGSATRAPDGTGVSEDPVPCINPILPIPAEYHIHPVLKIVADGKNIEVPMNIGLSLFGCERAVHTHDNTGTIHIEPNYYQAFTLGDFFWVWQKDFSKDKVLDYIRDAEHEIVMTVDGTASAEFENLVLKDNQQIIITYEAIKKLY
;
A
#
# COMPACT_ATOMS: atom_id res chain seq x y z
N MET A 1 -4.96 55.45 39.04
CA MET A 1 -5.33 56.49 38.04
C MET A 1 -4.54 56.24 36.76
N LYS A 2 -5.17 56.49 35.60
CA LYS A 2 -4.68 56.41 34.19
C LYS A 2 -4.65 55.01 33.56
N LYS A 3 -5.74 54.51 32.95
CA LYS A 3 -6.44 54.85 31.66
C LYS A 3 -5.90 53.97 30.52
N ALA A 4 -6.71 52.97 30.16
CA ALA A 4 -6.50 52.04 29.05
C ALA A 4 -6.72 52.74 27.69
N ASN A 5 -5.83 52.49 26.74
CA ASN A 5 -5.98 52.94 25.35
C ASN A 5 -6.42 51.75 24.50
N LYS A 6 -7.68 51.77 24.06
CA LYS A 6 -8.26 50.85 23.08
C LYS A 6 -7.82 51.28 21.69
N SER A 7 -6.99 50.49 21.01
CA SER A 7 -6.71 50.66 19.59
C SER A 7 -7.82 49.97 18.78
N ILE A 8 -8.53 50.79 18.01
CA ILE A 8 -9.64 50.46 17.13
C ILE A 8 -9.05 49.81 15.87
N PHE A 9 -9.35 48.53 15.63
CA PHE A 9 -9.10 47.90 14.33
C PHE A 9 -10.35 48.09 13.46
N VAL A 10 -10.21 48.88 12.39
CA VAL A 10 -11.24 49.11 11.38
C VAL A 10 -11.25 47.92 10.42
N THR A 11 -12.35 47.19 10.43
CA THR A 11 -12.65 46.04 9.57
C THR A 11 -12.98 46.51 8.15
N LEU A 12 -12.29 45.97 7.13
CA LEU A 12 -12.70 46.10 5.73
C LEU A 12 -13.46 44.83 5.34
N LEU A 13 -14.80 44.93 5.30
CA LEU A 13 -15.70 43.85 4.90
C LEU A 13 -15.95 43.95 3.39
N LEU A 14 -15.38 43.04 2.61
CA LEU A 14 -15.75 42.86 1.21
C LEU A 14 -16.96 41.94 1.13
N VAL A 15 -18.12 42.54 0.82
CA VAL A 15 -19.37 41.84 0.53
C VAL A 15 -19.39 41.50 -0.95
N VAL A 16 -19.20 40.23 -1.30
CA VAL A 16 -19.55 39.71 -2.62
C VAL A 16 -20.79 38.83 -2.45
N ILE A 17 -21.93 39.38 -2.86
CA ILE A 17 -23.22 38.67 -2.91
C ILE A 17 -23.26 37.90 -4.24
N ALA A 18 -23.32 36.58 -4.16
CA ALA A 18 -23.80 35.73 -5.25
C ALA A 18 -24.84 34.76 -4.67
N VAL A 19 -26.10 35.18 -4.69
CA VAL A 19 -27.28 34.31 -4.62
C VAL A 19 -27.72 34.14 -6.07
N GLY A 20 -27.97 32.98 -6.66
CA GLY A 20 -28.13 31.61 -6.22
C GLY A 20 -28.98 30.95 -7.32
N LEU A 21 -28.63 29.76 -7.80
CA LEU A 21 -29.52 28.96 -8.65
C LEU A 21 -29.45 27.50 -8.21
N LEU A 22 -30.64 27.00 -7.89
CA LEU A 22 -30.96 25.69 -7.35
C LEU A 22 -30.41 24.57 -8.24
N GLY A 23 -29.66 23.65 -7.64
CA GLY A 23 -29.23 22.39 -8.24
C GLY A 23 -29.09 21.35 -7.13
N VAL A 24 -29.96 20.36 -7.20
CA VAL A 24 -30.09 19.18 -6.32
C VAL A 24 -28.78 18.42 -6.09
N GLY A 25 -28.72 17.72 -4.96
CA GLY A 25 -27.51 17.24 -4.30
C GLY A 25 -26.66 16.21 -5.05
N SER A 26 -25.39 16.20 -4.69
CA SER A 26 -24.52 15.02 -4.67
C SER A 26 -23.37 15.34 -3.71
N SER A 27 -23.28 14.58 -2.61
CA SER A 27 -22.14 14.64 -1.70
C SER A 27 -20.88 14.23 -2.48
N PHE A 28 -19.97 15.17 -2.72
CA PHE A 28 -18.65 14.84 -3.26
C PHE A 28 -17.77 14.35 -2.11
N ASN A 29 -17.66 13.02 -2.02
CA ASN A 29 -16.70 12.35 -1.17
C ASN A 29 -15.31 12.56 -1.78
N GLY A 30 -14.55 13.53 -1.27
CA GLY A 30 -13.18 13.78 -1.70
C GLY A 30 -12.26 12.69 -1.18
N SER A 31 -12.19 11.56 -1.90
CA SER A 31 -11.01 10.70 -1.87
C SER A 31 -9.84 11.56 -2.32
N ALA A 32 -8.82 11.71 -1.48
CA ALA A 32 -7.56 12.31 -1.86
C ALA A 32 -6.86 11.38 -2.87
N THR A 33 -7.28 11.44 -4.13
CA THR A 33 -6.46 10.97 -5.24
C THR A 33 -5.27 11.92 -5.33
N ARG A 34 -4.05 11.37 -5.28
CA ARG A 34 -2.85 12.12 -5.67
C ARG A 34 -3.12 12.70 -7.06
N ALA A 35 -3.03 14.02 -7.18
CA ALA A 35 -3.07 14.67 -8.48
C ALA A 35 -1.93 14.10 -9.33
N PRO A 36 -2.17 13.71 -10.60
CA PRO A 36 -1.08 13.35 -11.48
C PRO A 36 -0.32 14.64 -11.79
N ASP A 37 0.97 14.66 -11.45
CA ASP A 37 1.89 15.63 -12.04
C ASP A 37 1.83 15.46 -13.57
N GLY A 38 1.85 16.57 -14.30
CA GLY A 38 1.53 16.66 -15.73
C GLY A 38 2.51 15.96 -16.67
N THR A 39 3.36 15.07 -16.17
CA THR A 39 4.21 14.15 -16.92
C THR A 39 3.54 12.77 -16.93
N GLY A 40 2.61 12.55 -17.85
CA GLY A 40 1.79 11.33 -17.94
C GLY A 40 2.53 10.02 -18.26
N VAL A 41 3.53 9.66 -17.44
CA VAL A 41 3.94 8.28 -17.21
C VAL A 41 3.45 7.93 -15.81
N SER A 42 2.51 6.98 -15.72
CA SER A 42 2.39 6.23 -14.47
C SER A 42 3.75 5.60 -14.25
N GLU A 43 4.53 6.10 -13.29
CA GLU A 43 5.78 5.44 -12.90
C GLU A 43 5.38 4.04 -12.47
N ASP A 44 5.75 3.06 -13.30
CA ASP A 44 5.48 1.66 -13.03
C ASP A 44 6.23 1.31 -11.74
N PRO A 45 5.54 1.06 -10.61
CA PRO A 45 6.20 0.97 -9.31
C PRO A 45 7.15 -0.22 -9.24
N VAL A 46 6.93 -1.24 -10.09
CA VAL A 46 7.81 -2.41 -10.20
C VAL A 46 8.30 -2.57 -11.64
N PRO A 47 9.52 -2.15 -11.98
CA PRO A 47 10.02 -2.22 -13.35
C PRO A 47 10.12 -3.66 -13.86
N CYS A 48 10.12 -3.80 -15.18
CA CYS A 48 10.58 -5.03 -15.82
C CYS A 48 12.10 -5.19 -15.62
N ILE A 49 12.55 -6.40 -15.38
CA ILE A 49 13.96 -6.74 -15.41
C ILE A 49 14.42 -6.92 -16.87
N ASN A 50 15.68 -6.62 -17.10
CA ASN A 50 16.43 -6.99 -18.28
C ASN A 50 17.27 -8.22 -17.95
N PRO A 51 16.94 -9.40 -18.52
CA PRO A 51 17.64 -10.65 -18.20
C PRO A 51 19.09 -10.69 -18.67
N ILE A 52 19.52 -9.71 -19.49
CA ILE A 52 20.91 -9.60 -19.95
C ILE A 52 21.79 -8.85 -18.93
N LEU A 53 21.18 -8.03 -18.07
CA LEU A 53 21.92 -7.26 -17.06
C LEU A 53 22.08 -8.08 -15.78
N PRO A 54 23.21 -7.93 -15.05
CA PRO A 54 23.40 -8.62 -13.79
C PRO A 54 22.38 -8.12 -12.75
N ILE A 55 21.96 -9.03 -11.87
CA ILE A 55 21.23 -8.71 -10.64
C ILE A 55 22.30 -8.50 -9.55
N PRO A 56 22.41 -7.32 -8.93
CA PRO A 56 23.35 -7.11 -7.84
C PRO A 56 22.99 -8.02 -6.66
N ALA A 57 23.93 -8.85 -6.20
CA ALA A 57 23.68 -9.84 -5.15
C ALA A 57 23.19 -9.23 -3.82
N GLU A 58 23.58 -7.98 -3.55
CA GLU A 58 23.15 -7.20 -2.39
C GLU A 58 21.66 -6.83 -2.39
N TYR A 59 21.00 -6.92 -3.55
CA TYR A 59 19.56 -6.61 -3.71
C TYR A 59 18.76 -7.83 -4.19
N HIS A 60 19.42 -8.97 -4.34
CA HIS A 60 18.77 -10.25 -4.60
C HIS A 60 18.33 -10.84 -3.26
N ILE A 61 17.04 -10.67 -2.93
CA ILE A 61 16.51 -11.06 -1.63
C ILE A 61 15.26 -11.93 -1.74
N HIS A 62 15.04 -12.77 -0.72
CA HIS A 62 14.01 -13.81 -0.70
C HIS A 62 13.13 -13.77 0.57
N PRO A 63 12.32 -12.72 0.80
CA PRO A 63 11.31 -12.77 1.85
C PRO A 63 10.23 -13.82 1.54
N VAL A 64 9.62 -14.39 2.58
CA VAL A 64 8.55 -15.38 2.46
C VAL A 64 7.25 -14.81 3.01
N LEU A 65 6.20 -14.80 2.19
CA LEU A 65 4.86 -14.37 2.56
C LEU A 65 3.95 -15.58 2.83
N LYS A 66 3.30 -15.56 3.98
CA LYS A 66 2.18 -16.44 4.31
C LYS A 66 0.92 -15.63 4.59
N ILE A 67 -0.19 -16.04 4.01
CA ILE A 67 -1.51 -15.45 4.27
C ILE A 67 -2.40 -16.51 4.93
N VAL A 68 -3.06 -16.14 6.01
CA VAL A 68 -4.03 -16.97 6.72
C VAL A 68 -5.33 -16.19 6.83
N ALA A 69 -6.46 -16.80 6.47
CA ALA A 69 -7.77 -16.22 6.68
C ALA A 69 -8.66 -17.23 7.39
N ASP A 70 -9.23 -16.83 8.53
CA ASP A 70 -10.10 -17.67 9.36
C ASP A 70 -9.46 -19.04 9.69
N GLY A 71 -8.16 -19.02 9.99
CA GLY A 71 -7.37 -20.22 10.31
C GLY A 71 -6.99 -21.09 9.11
N LYS A 72 -7.37 -20.73 7.89
CA LYS A 72 -7.00 -21.44 6.66
C LYS A 72 -5.86 -20.73 5.93
N ASN A 73 -4.84 -21.48 5.53
CA ASN A 73 -3.79 -20.95 4.67
C ASN A 73 -4.37 -20.59 3.28
N ILE A 74 -4.06 -19.38 2.82
CA ILE A 74 -4.32 -18.95 1.45
C ILE A 74 -3.04 -19.09 0.65
N GLU A 75 -3.13 -19.75 -0.51
CA GLU A 75 -1.99 -19.95 -1.39
C GLU A 75 -1.54 -18.63 -2.01
N VAL A 76 -0.22 -18.40 -2.03
CA VAL A 76 0.42 -17.41 -2.89
C VAL A 76 0.81 -18.15 -4.18
N PRO A 77 0.20 -17.85 -5.34
CA PRO A 77 0.47 -18.54 -6.59
C PRO A 77 1.91 -18.42 -7.06
N MET A 78 2.34 -19.42 -7.83
CA MET A 78 3.54 -19.34 -8.64
C MET A 78 3.35 -18.37 -9.82
N ASN A 79 4.48 -17.91 -10.38
CA ASN A 79 4.56 -17.08 -11.59
C ASN A 79 3.87 -15.70 -11.48
N ILE A 80 3.68 -15.17 -10.26
CA ILE A 80 3.27 -13.78 -10.09
C ILE A 80 4.39 -12.90 -10.64
N GLY A 81 4.05 -11.94 -11.51
CA GLY A 81 5.02 -11.03 -12.10
C GLY A 81 5.89 -11.63 -13.20
N LEU A 82 5.70 -12.89 -13.58
CA LEU A 82 6.45 -13.54 -14.67
C LEU A 82 5.64 -13.59 -15.97
N SER A 83 6.34 -13.48 -17.10
CA SER A 83 5.74 -13.58 -18.43
C SER A 83 6.69 -14.24 -19.42
N LEU A 84 6.26 -15.33 -20.06
CA LEU A 84 7.10 -16.09 -21.01
C LEU A 84 7.59 -15.28 -22.22
N PHE A 85 6.85 -14.25 -22.62
CA PHE A 85 7.15 -13.43 -23.80
C PHE A 85 7.03 -11.94 -23.49
N GLY A 86 7.05 -11.58 -22.22
CA GLY A 86 6.72 -10.24 -21.76
C GLY A 86 7.63 -9.76 -20.64
N CYS A 87 7.10 -8.80 -19.88
CA CYS A 87 7.77 -8.23 -18.73
C CYS A 87 7.87 -9.24 -17.59
N GLU A 88 9.09 -9.61 -17.22
CA GLU A 88 9.38 -10.20 -15.92
C GLU A 88 9.60 -9.06 -14.93
N ARG A 89 8.84 -9.05 -13.85
CA ARG A 89 8.86 -7.97 -12.85
C ARG A 89 10.02 -8.20 -11.89
N ALA A 90 10.65 -7.12 -11.44
CA ALA A 90 11.70 -7.19 -10.41
C ALA A 90 11.21 -7.78 -9.08
N VAL A 91 9.91 -7.82 -8.86
CA VAL A 91 9.25 -8.45 -7.72
C VAL A 91 8.34 -9.55 -8.25
N HIS A 92 8.62 -10.83 -7.95
CA HIS A 92 7.90 -11.96 -8.55
C HIS A 92 7.94 -13.24 -7.70
N THR A 93 7.26 -14.30 -8.13
CA THR A 93 7.35 -15.66 -7.55
C THR A 93 7.71 -16.71 -8.60
N HIS A 94 8.54 -17.68 -8.24
CA HIS A 94 8.82 -18.85 -9.10
C HIS A 94 7.94 -20.07 -8.77
N ASP A 95 7.46 -20.17 -7.53
CA ASP A 95 6.65 -21.29 -7.05
C ASP A 95 5.54 -20.85 -6.08
N ASN A 96 4.82 -21.81 -5.49
CA ASN A 96 3.71 -21.55 -4.57
C ASN A 96 4.09 -21.65 -3.08
N THR A 97 5.39 -21.57 -2.75
CA THR A 97 5.86 -21.59 -1.35
C THR A 97 5.61 -20.26 -0.62
N GLY A 98 5.29 -19.21 -1.36
CA GLY A 98 5.19 -17.84 -0.86
C GLY A 98 6.52 -17.08 -0.85
N THR A 99 7.60 -17.68 -1.35
CA THR A 99 8.87 -16.99 -1.55
C THR A 99 8.72 -15.92 -2.62
N ILE A 100 8.93 -14.66 -2.23
CA ILE A 100 8.95 -13.52 -3.13
C ILE A 100 10.42 -13.28 -3.51
N HIS A 101 10.69 -13.23 -4.81
CA HIS A 101 11.99 -12.88 -5.36
C HIS A 101 12.02 -11.38 -5.64
N ILE A 102 13.05 -10.72 -5.13
CA ILE A 102 13.36 -9.33 -5.45
C ILE A 102 14.69 -9.33 -6.20
N GLU A 103 14.66 -8.97 -7.48
CA GLU A 103 15.80 -9.13 -8.39
C GLU A 103 15.96 -7.92 -9.35
N PRO A 104 16.04 -6.67 -8.86
CA PRO A 104 16.15 -5.52 -9.74
C PRO A 104 17.53 -5.43 -10.42
N ASN A 105 17.58 -4.86 -11.63
CA ASN A 105 18.87 -4.56 -12.28
C ASN A 105 19.57 -3.30 -11.74
N TYR A 106 18.97 -2.61 -10.77
CA TYR A 106 19.49 -1.39 -10.16
C TYR A 106 19.04 -1.26 -8.70
N TYR A 107 19.63 -0.33 -7.96
CA TYR A 107 19.27 -0.12 -6.56
C TYR A 107 17.87 0.46 -6.43
N GLN A 108 16.96 -0.34 -5.88
CA GLN A 108 15.61 0.08 -5.52
C GLN A 108 15.13 -0.77 -4.34
N ALA A 109 14.51 -0.12 -3.36
CA ALA A 109 13.77 -0.81 -2.31
C ALA A 109 12.35 -1.08 -2.80
N PHE A 110 11.85 -2.28 -2.50
CA PHE A 110 10.47 -2.66 -2.78
C PHE A 110 9.71 -2.93 -1.49
N THR A 111 8.42 -2.67 -1.53
CA THR A 111 7.51 -2.87 -0.42
C THR A 111 6.66 -4.12 -0.61
N LEU A 112 6.02 -4.59 0.45
CA LEU A 112 5.01 -5.62 0.34
C LEU A 112 3.83 -5.15 -0.53
N GLY A 113 3.47 -3.86 -0.48
CA GLY A 113 2.47 -3.27 -1.37
C GLY A 113 2.82 -3.41 -2.85
N ASP A 114 4.10 -3.26 -3.21
CA ASP A 114 4.57 -3.44 -4.59
C ASP A 114 4.35 -4.88 -5.09
N PHE A 115 4.59 -5.88 -4.23
CA PHE A 115 4.28 -7.27 -4.56
C PHE A 115 2.78 -7.49 -4.80
N PHE A 116 1.92 -6.96 -3.94
CA PHE A 116 0.46 -7.06 -4.11
C PHE A 116 -0.04 -6.31 -5.35
N TRP A 117 0.60 -5.19 -5.70
CA TRP A 117 0.35 -4.49 -6.95
C TRP A 117 0.72 -5.38 -8.15
N VAL A 118 1.89 -6.02 -8.17
CA VAL A 118 2.26 -6.98 -9.24
C VAL A 118 1.28 -8.15 -9.30
N TRP A 119 0.83 -8.64 -8.15
CA TRP A 119 -0.18 -9.70 -8.05
C TRP A 119 -1.59 -9.25 -8.43
N GLN A 120 -1.83 -7.94 -8.60
CA GLN A 120 -3.15 -7.36 -8.89
C GLN A 120 -4.19 -7.74 -7.81
N LYS A 121 -3.76 -7.66 -6.56
CA LYS A 121 -4.58 -7.94 -5.37
C LYS A 121 -4.52 -6.77 -4.41
N ASP A 122 -5.62 -6.54 -3.71
CA ASP A 122 -5.69 -5.49 -2.70
C ASP A 122 -4.93 -5.92 -1.45
N PHE A 123 -4.08 -5.02 -0.97
CA PHE A 123 -3.47 -5.13 0.35
C PHE A 123 -3.31 -3.76 0.99
N SER A 124 -3.80 -3.66 2.21
CA SER A 124 -3.60 -2.55 3.13
C SER A 124 -3.83 -3.03 4.56
N LYS A 125 -3.62 -2.16 5.54
CA LYS A 125 -4.06 -2.40 6.92
C LYS A 125 -5.56 -2.75 7.08
N ASP A 126 -6.41 -2.39 6.11
CA ASP A 126 -7.87 -2.54 6.18
C ASP A 126 -8.41 -3.64 5.25
N LYS A 127 -7.59 -4.18 4.34
CA LYS A 127 -8.01 -5.20 3.37
C LYS A 127 -6.85 -6.09 2.94
N VAL A 128 -7.06 -7.40 2.85
CA VAL A 128 -6.12 -8.35 2.24
C VAL A 128 -6.88 -9.30 1.32
N LEU A 129 -6.53 -9.33 0.03
CA LEU A 129 -7.29 -10.07 -0.99
C LEU A 129 -8.76 -9.63 -0.99
N ASP A 130 -9.69 -10.57 -0.77
CA ASP A 130 -11.13 -10.30 -0.69
C ASP A 130 -11.63 -10.10 0.76
N TYR A 131 -10.73 -10.17 1.75
CA TYR A 131 -11.05 -10.04 3.17
C TYR A 131 -10.91 -8.58 3.63
N ILE A 132 -11.99 -8.03 4.17
CA ILE A 132 -12.09 -6.63 4.58
C ILE A 132 -12.26 -6.57 6.09
N ARG A 133 -11.44 -5.76 6.76
CA ARG A 133 -11.56 -5.51 8.20
C ARG A 133 -12.95 -4.93 8.53
N ASP A 134 -13.58 -5.45 9.57
CA ASP A 134 -14.90 -5.00 10.04
C ASP A 134 -14.95 -4.88 11.58
N ALA A 135 -16.14 -4.89 12.16
CA ALA A 135 -16.32 -4.77 13.62
C ALA A 135 -16.04 -6.09 14.36
N GLU A 136 -15.97 -7.21 13.63
CA GLU A 136 -15.81 -8.55 14.15
C GLU A 136 -14.46 -9.17 13.79
N HIS A 137 -13.78 -8.67 12.75
CA HIS A 137 -12.52 -9.18 12.24
C HIS A 137 -11.47 -8.10 12.07
N GLU A 138 -10.22 -8.51 12.23
CA GLU A 138 -9.04 -7.66 12.05
C GLU A 138 -8.03 -8.31 11.10
N ILE A 139 -7.13 -7.47 10.58
CA ILE A 139 -5.95 -7.90 9.85
C ILE A 139 -4.74 -7.66 10.74
N VAL A 140 -4.04 -8.74 11.06
CA VAL A 140 -2.81 -8.72 11.86
C VAL A 140 -1.64 -9.08 10.96
N MET A 141 -0.54 -8.35 11.06
CA MET A 141 0.70 -8.69 10.38
C MET A 141 1.82 -8.92 11.39
N THR A 142 2.60 -9.98 11.17
CA THR A 142 3.88 -10.19 11.87
C THR A 142 5.01 -10.27 10.87
N VAL A 143 6.15 -9.74 11.28
CA VAL A 143 7.43 -9.77 10.58
C VAL A 143 8.43 -10.41 11.53
N ASP A 144 9.01 -11.54 11.12
CA ASP A 144 9.97 -12.31 11.93
C ASP A 144 9.43 -12.63 13.34
N GLY A 145 8.13 -12.95 13.41
CA GLY A 145 7.43 -13.26 14.65
C GLY A 145 7.05 -12.05 15.52
N THR A 146 7.38 -10.82 15.09
CA THR A 146 7.02 -9.59 15.81
C THR A 146 5.88 -8.86 15.11
N ALA A 147 4.93 -8.31 15.87
CA ALA A 147 3.84 -7.52 15.30
C ALA A 147 4.39 -6.31 14.52
N SER A 148 3.86 -6.08 13.32
CA SER A 148 4.21 -4.93 12.47
C SER A 148 2.95 -4.20 12.03
N ALA A 149 3.03 -2.87 12.05
CA ALA A 149 1.99 -1.96 11.56
C ALA A 149 2.37 -1.30 10.23
N GLU A 150 3.39 -1.80 9.54
CA GLU A 150 3.87 -1.23 8.28
C GLU A 150 2.97 -1.60 7.09
N PHE A 151 2.34 -2.78 7.15
CA PHE A 151 1.42 -3.32 6.14
C PHE A 151 1.95 -3.12 4.71
N GLU A 152 1.19 -2.44 3.84
CA GLU A 152 1.56 -2.17 2.45
C GLU A 152 2.88 -1.40 2.30
N ASN A 153 3.31 -0.69 3.34
CA ASN A 153 4.54 0.10 3.36
C ASN A 153 5.77 -0.67 3.86
N LEU A 154 5.61 -1.94 4.23
CA LEU A 154 6.71 -2.78 4.71
C LEU A 154 7.79 -2.91 3.64
N VAL A 155 8.97 -2.34 3.86
CA VAL A 155 10.14 -2.53 2.99
C VAL A 155 10.67 -3.95 3.16
N LEU A 156 10.76 -4.67 2.05
CA LEU A 156 11.16 -6.07 2.02
C LEU A 156 12.67 -6.22 2.24
N LYS A 157 13.04 -7.23 3.03
CA LYS A 157 14.43 -7.62 3.33
C LYS A 157 14.64 -9.11 3.14
N ASP A 158 15.90 -9.50 3.00
CA ASP A 158 16.27 -10.90 2.81
C ASP A 158 15.89 -11.78 4.00
N ASN A 159 15.45 -13.01 3.70
CA ASN A 159 15.03 -14.04 4.65
C ASN A 159 13.92 -13.63 5.63
N GLN A 160 13.22 -12.53 5.35
CA GLN A 160 12.17 -12.02 6.21
C GLN A 160 10.93 -12.93 6.13
N GLN A 161 10.39 -13.31 7.29
CA GLN A 161 9.17 -14.10 7.39
C GLN A 161 7.97 -13.19 7.66
N ILE A 162 7.06 -13.10 6.70
CA ILE A 162 5.90 -12.23 6.75
C ILE A 162 4.64 -13.09 6.87
N ILE A 163 3.86 -12.86 7.92
CA ILE A 163 2.57 -13.54 8.11
C ILE A 163 1.49 -12.48 8.22
N ILE A 164 0.52 -12.52 7.30
CA ILE A 164 -0.71 -11.73 7.36
C ILE A 164 -1.85 -12.67 7.75
N THR A 165 -2.61 -12.29 8.77
CA THR A 165 -3.77 -13.03 9.25
C THR A 165 -5.00 -12.14 9.18
N TYR A 166 -6.07 -12.62 8.55
CA TYR A 166 -7.44 -12.13 8.78
C TYR A 166 -8.11 -13.04 9.82
N GLU A 167 -8.48 -12.48 10.97
CA GLU A 167 -9.02 -13.24 12.10
C GLU A 167 -10.09 -12.49 12.88
N ALA A 168 -10.95 -13.24 13.59
CA ALA A 168 -11.94 -12.67 14.48
C ALA A 168 -11.29 -11.97 15.69
N ILE A 169 -11.76 -10.76 15.99
CA ILE A 169 -11.29 -9.97 17.13
C ILE A 169 -11.63 -10.70 18.43
N LYS A 170 -10.59 -10.97 19.23
CA LYS A 170 -10.76 -11.59 20.55
C LYS A 170 -11.42 -10.61 21.51
N LYS A 171 -12.71 -10.83 21.80
CA LYS A 171 -13.41 -10.14 22.88
C LYS A 171 -12.94 -10.72 24.21
N LEU A 172 -12.21 -9.93 24.99
CA LEU A 172 -11.92 -10.23 26.39
C LEU A 172 -13.23 -10.01 27.17
N TYR A 173 -13.80 -11.09 27.70
CA TYR A 173 -14.92 -11.04 28.64
C TYR A 173 -14.40 -10.85 30.07
#